data_AF-A0A2D4RSQ5-F1
#
_entry.id   AF-A0A2D4RSQ5-F1
#
_cell.length_a   1.000
_cell.length_b   1.000
_cell.length_c   1.000
_cell.angle_alpha   90.00
_cell.angle_beta   90.00
_cell.angle_gamma   90.00
#
_symmetry.space_group_name_H-M   'P 1'
#
loop_
_entity.id
_entity.type
_entity.pdbx_description
1 polymer ?
#
loop_
_entity_poly.entity_id
_entity_poly.type
_entity_poly.pdbx_seq_one_letter_code
_entity_poly.pdbx_strand_id
1 'polypeptide(L)'
;MKILQNSRAILLGAAVADAAARPLHWIYDTEKIQKLICGTANPEFWPKSESPFYTLPTGANSTYFDLSLVILRSLNHNSGVFEPRIFMEHVVSHFGQNTPYETAFQKRKLNYTPEVREKGWPAPINGP
;
A
#
# COMPACT_ATOMS: atom_id res chain seq x y z
N MET A 1 20.46 16.72 -17.83
CA MET A 1 19.08 17.17 -17.48
C MET A 1 18.00 16.11 -17.71
N LYS A 2 17.86 15.52 -18.92
CA LYS A 2 16.80 14.53 -19.23
C LYS A 2 16.82 13.28 -18.32
N ILE A 3 17.99 12.73 -17.99
CA ILE A 3 18.10 11.54 -17.13
C ILE A 3 17.50 11.79 -15.73
N LEU A 4 17.89 12.90 -15.09
CA LEU A 4 17.37 13.26 -13.77
C LEU A 4 15.85 13.49 -13.79
N GLN A 5 15.34 14.11 -14.85
CA GLN A 5 13.89 14.29 -15.04
C GLN A 5 13.18 12.94 -15.15
N ASN A 6 13.71 12.02 -15.95
CA ASN A 6 13.14 10.67 -16.11
C ASN A 6 13.18 9.89 -14.80
N SER A 7 14.29 9.90 -14.07
CA SER A 7 14.39 9.23 -12.77
C SER A 7 13.38 9.75 -11.76
N ARG A 8 13.15 11.08 -11.72
CA ARG A 8 12.12 11.68 -10.87
C ARG A 8 10.71 11.27 -11.32
N ALA A 9 10.45 11.29 -12.62
CA ALA A 9 9.15 10.90 -13.17
C ALA A 9 8.79 9.44 -12.87
N ILE A 10 9.77 8.53 -12.89
CA ILE A 10 9.57 7.12 -12.52
C ILE A 10 9.10 6.99 -11.07
N LEU A 11 9.81 7.62 -10.14
CA LEU A 11 9.49 7.52 -8.71
C LEU A 11 8.17 8.22 -8.37
N LEU A 12 7.96 9.44 -8.87
CA LEU A 12 6.73 10.19 -8.63
C LEU A 12 5.53 9.53 -9.31
N GLY A 13 5.70 9.03 -10.54
CA GLY A 13 4.66 8.31 -11.25
C GLY A 13 4.24 7.04 -10.52
N ALA A 14 5.19 6.27 -10.00
CA ALA A 14 4.89 5.09 -9.18
C ALA A 14 4.14 5.46 -7.88
N ALA A 15 4.58 6.51 -7.19
CA ALA A 15 3.93 7.01 -5.97
C ALA A 15 2.48 7.44 -6.22
N VAL A 16 2.30 8.24 -7.27
CA VAL A 16 0.99 8.79 -7.68
C VAL A 16 0.06 7.68 -8.13
N ALA A 17 0.54 6.74 -8.96
CA ALA A 17 -0.28 5.63 -9.44
C ALA A 17 -0.74 4.70 -8.32
N ASP A 18 0.14 4.38 -7.36
CA ASP A 18 -0.22 3.60 -6.19
C ASP A 18 -1.29 4.33 -5.34
N ALA A 19 -1.07 5.61 -5.00
CA ALA A 19 -2.04 6.40 -4.24
C ALA A 19 -3.39 6.58 -4.98
N ALA A 20 -3.36 6.71 -6.31
CA ALA A 20 -4.53 6.88 -7.16
C ALA A 20 -5.40 5.63 -7.22
N ALA A 21 -4.80 4.44 -7.38
CA ALA A 21 -5.52 3.19 -7.56
C ALA A 21 -5.90 2.51 -6.23
N ARG A 22 -5.13 2.75 -5.16
CA ARG A 22 -5.29 2.10 -3.86
C ARG A 22 -6.70 2.13 -3.28
N PRO A 23 -7.47 3.23 -3.33
CA PRO A 23 -8.83 3.25 -2.82
C PRO A 23 -9.73 2.12 -3.35
N LEU A 24 -9.46 1.60 -4.56
CA LEU A 24 -10.22 0.53 -5.21
C LEU A 24 -9.51 -0.83 -5.18
N HIS A 25 -8.44 -0.99 -4.39
CA HIS A 25 -7.65 -2.22 -4.34
C HIS A 25 -8.47 -3.46 -3.95
N TRP A 26 -8.21 -4.53 -4.71
CA TRP A 26 -8.64 -5.90 -4.42
C TRP A 26 -10.17 -6.09 -4.45
N ILE A 27 -10.86 -5.25 -5.23
CA ILE A 27 -12.25 -5.50 -5.66
C ILE A 27 -12.18 -6.37 -6.92
N TYR A 28 -12.25 -7.69 -6.72
CA TYR A 28 -12.17 -8.66 -7.82
C TYR A 28 -13.48 -8.88 -8.57
N ASP A 29 -14.61 -8.60 -7.90
CA ASP A 29 -15.93 -8.67 -8.52
C ASP A 29 -16.08 -7.54 -9.54
N THR A 30 -16.14 -7.92 -10.81
CA THR A 30 -16.19 -7.00 -11.95
C THR A 30 -17.51 -6.25 -12.00
N GLU A 31 -18.63 -6.86 -11.62
CA GLU A 31 -19.91 -6.15 -11.54
C GLU A 31 -19.89 -5.13 -10.42
N LYS A 32 -19.29 -5.48 -9.27
CA LYS A 32 -19.17 -4.58 -8.12
C LYS A 32 -18.34 -3.35 -8.49
N ILE A 33 -17.16 -3.54 -9.10
CA ILE A 33 -16.31 -2.39 -9.47
C ILE A 33 -16.96 -1.54 -10.56
N GLN A 34 -17.64 -2.16 -11.55
CA GLN A 34 -18.37 -1.42 -12.61
C GLN A 34 -19.50 -0.58 -12.04
N LYS A 35 -20.31 -1.14 -11.12
CA LYS A 35 -21.38 -0.41 -10.44
C LYS A 35 -20.81 0.75 -9.61
N LEU A 36 -19.69 0.52 -8.92
CA LEU A 36 -19.05 1.51 -8.06
C LEU A 36 -18.55 2.73 -8.84
N ILE A 37 -17.87 2.52 -9.98
CA ILE A 37 -17.29 3.60 -10.80
C ILE A 37 -18.25 4.12 -11.87
N CYS A 38 -19.49 3.62 -11.93
CA CYS A 38 -20.47 3.99 -12.94
C CYS A 38 -20.71 5.51 -12.93
N GLY A 39 -20.68 6.13 -14.10
CA GLY A 39 -20.84 7.58 -14.24
C GLY A 39 -19.60 8.40 -13.86
N THR A 40 -18.50 7.76 -13.44
CA THR A 40 -17.22 8.42 -13.17
C THR A 40 -16.25 8.19 -14.33
N ALA A 41 -15.86 9.25 -15.02
CA ALA A 41 -14.88 9.16 -16.11
C ALA A 41 -13.45 8.86 -15.61
N ASN A 42 -13.14 9.32 -14.40
CA ASN A 42 -11.80 9.37 -13.82
C ASN A 42 -11.83 8.78 -12.39
N PRO A 43 -11.67 7.45 -12.22
CA PRO A 43 -11.80 6.78 -10.93
C PRO A 43 -10.54 6.90 -10.04
N GLU A 44 -9.49 7.57 -10.49
CA GLU A 44 -8.31 7.84 -9.69
C GLU A 44 -8.65 8.64 -8.42
N PHE A 45 -7.93 8.34 -7.33
CA PHE A 45 -8.12 9.00 -6.04
C PHE A 45 -9.58 8.93 -5.55
N TRP A 46 -10.19 7.75 -5.64
CA TRP A 46 -11.56 7.55 -5.16
C TRP A 46 -11.72 8.12 -3.73
N PRO A 47 -12.80 8.86 -3.42
CA PRO A 47 -12.90 9.65 -2.17
C PRO A 47 -12.82 8.83 -0.88
N LYS A 48 -13.11 7.54 -0.95
CA LYS A 48 -13.13 6.61 0.18
C LYS A 48 -12.42 5.31 -0.20
N SER A 49 -11.79 4.64 0.76
CA SER A 49 -11.30 3.27 0.55
C SER A 49 -12.49 2.32 0.42
N GLU A 50 -12.64 1.69 -0.75
CA GLU A 50 -13.59 0.61 -1.04
C GLU A 50 -12.90 -0.77 -1.03
N SER A 51 -11.59 -0.78 -0.72
CA SER A 51 -10.85 -2.03 -0.52
C SER A 51 -11.45 -2.86 0.62
N PRO A 52 -11.71 -4.16 0.41
CA PRO A 52 -12.34 -5.00 1.41
C PRO A 52 -11.37 -5.49 2.51
N PHE A 53 -10.11 -5.08 2.47
CA PHE A 53 -9.06 -5.59 3.37
C PHE A 53 -8.49 -4.52 4.30
N TYR A 54 -8.38 -3.28 3.82
CA TYR A 54 -7.86 -2.19 4.62
C TYR A 54 -8.39 -0.82 4.19
N THR A 55 -8.28 0.13 5.12
CA THR A 55 -8.62 1.53 4.92
C THR A 55 -7.41 2.40 5.23
N LEU A 56 -7.06 3.26 4.27
CA LEU A 56 -6.14 4.37 4.42
C LEU A 56 -6.80 5.63 3.86
N PRO A 57 -6.36 6.85 4.25
CA PRO A 57 -6.79 8.09 3.62
C PRO A 57 -6.54 8.07 2.11
N THR A 58 -7.40 8.71 1.32
CA THR A 58 -7.16 8.92 -0.12
C THR A 58 -5.93 9.81 -0.31
N GLY A 59 -5.06 9.44 -1.25
CA GLY A 59 -3.75 10.07 -1.44
C GLY A 59 -2.61 9.42 -0.63
N ALA A 60 -2.91 8.55 0.34
CA ALA A 60 -1.88 7.74 0.99
C ALA A 60 -1.43 6.59 0.08
N ASN A 61 -0.13 6.28 0.15
CA ASN A 61 0.45 5.12 -0.49
C ASN A 61 0.11 3.82 0.24
N SER A 62 0.24 2.70 -0.47
CA SER A 62 0.18 1.36 0.08
C SER A 62 1.56 0.86 0.48
N THR A 63 1.58 -0.32 1.11
CA THR A 63 2.79 -1.06 1.47
C THR A 63 3.71 -1.34 0.29
N TYR A 64 3.17 -1.45 -0.93
CA TYR A 64 3.98 -1.67 -2.13
C TYR A 64 4.93 -0.49 -2.40
N PHE A 65 4.44 0.74 -2.24
CA PHE A 65 5.28 1.92 -2.39
C PHE A 65 6.12 2.21 -1.15
N ASP A 66 5.64 1.88 0.05
CA ASP A 66 6.45 1.98 1.28
C ASP A 66 7.72 1.13 1.18
N LEU A 67 7.65 -0.07 0.62
CA LEU A 67 8.84 -0.90 0.37
C LEU A 67 9.83 -0.23 -0.60
N SER A 68 9.31 0.48 -1.61
CA SER A 68 10.13 1.28 -2.53
C SER A 68 10.85 2.42 -1.80
N LEU A 69 10.19 3.07 -0.85
CA LEU A 69 10.83 4.09 -0.01
C LEU A 69 11.89 3.48 0.93
N VAL A 70 11.65 2.30 1.49
CA VAL A 70 12.60 1.58 2.35
C VAL A 70 13.89 1.24 1.59
N ILE A 71 13.81 0.73 0.35
CA ILE A 71 15.02 0.46 -0.43
C ILE A 71 15.74 1.75 -0.82
N LEU A 72 15.03 2.83 -1.18
CA LEU A 72 15.66 4.13 -1.47
C LEU A 72 16.38 4.73 -0.26
N ARG A 73 15.81 4.61 0.94
CA ARG A 73 16.46 5.00 2.20
C ARG A 73 17.73 4.19 2.45
N SER A 74 17.68 2.88 2.16
CA SER A 74 18.82 1.98 2.30
C SER A 74 19.96 2.32 1.34
N LEU A 75 19.63 2.60 0.07
CA LEU A 75 20.59 3.08 -0.92
C LEU A 75 21.20 4.42 -0.48
N ASN A 76 20.37 5.37 -0.05
CA ASN A 76 20.85 6.67 0.43
C ASN A 76 21.79 6.53 1.63
N HIS A 77 21.51 5.61 2.54
CA HIS A 77 22.37 5.32 3.70
C HIS A 77 23.75 4.79 3.29
N ASN A 78 23.84 4.03 2.19
CA ASN A 78 25.07 3.42 1.71
C ASN A 78 25.59 4.07 0.41
N SER A 79 25.49 5.40 0.29
CA SER A 79 26.03 6.18 -0.84
C SER A 79 25.59 5.69 -2.24
N GLY A 80 24.36 5.21 -2.34
CA GLY A 80 23.77 4.68 -3.57
C GLY A 80 24.12 3.22 -3.88
N VAL A 81 24.88 2.54 -3.03
CA VAL A 81 25.28 1.14 -3.21
C VAL A 81 24.35 0.22 -2.45
N PHE A 82 23.82 -0.80 -3.10
CA PHE A 82 22.98 -1.79 -2.43
C PHE A 82 23.82 -2.66 -1.49
N GLU A 83 23.40 -2.75 -0.24
CA GLU A 83 23.95 -3.65 0.78
C GLU A 83 22.78 -4.41 1.45
N PRO A 84 22.70 -5.74 1.28
CA PRO A 84 21.60 -6.55 1.81
C PRO A 84 21.35 -6.35 3.31
N ARG A 85 22.41 -6.25 4.13
CA ARG A 85 22.24 -6.11 5.59
C ARG A 85 21.56 -4.79 5.95
N ILE A 86 22.00 -3.68 5.36
CA ILE A 86 21.42 -2.35 5.57
C ILE A 86 19.97 -2.32 5.07
N PHE A 87 19.66 -2.97 3.95
CA PHE A 87 18.28 -3.07 3.47
C PHE A 87 17.39 -3.86 4.45
N MET A 88 17.85 -5.01 4.94
CA MET A 88 17.10 -5.81 5.89
C MET A 88 16.90 -5.11 7.23
N GLU A 89 17.88 -4.36 7.72
CA GLU A 89 17.74 -3.52 8.92
C GLU A 89 16.63 -2.48 8.75
N HIS A 90 16.57 -1.79 7.61
CA HIS A 90 15.49 -0.83 7.34
C HIS A 90 14.13 -1.51 7.13
N VAL A 91 14.08 -2.70 6.52
CA VAL A 91 12.84 -3.49 6.41
C VAL A 91 12.31 -3.85 7.79
N VAL A 92 13.16 -4.37 8.68
CA VAL A 92 12.77 -4.70 10.06
C VAL A 92 12.37 -3.45 10.83
N SER A 93 13.10 -2.35 10.67
CA SER A 93 12.75 -1.09 11.34
C SER A 93 11.41 -0.51 10.88
N HIS A 94 11.03 -0.70 9.61
CA HIS A 94 9.81 -0.13 9.05
C HIS A 94 8.58 -1.05 9.18
N PHE A 95 8.76 -2.36 9.00
CA PHE A 95 7.69 -3.36 8.94
C PHE A 95 7.68 -4.33 10.13
N GLY A 96 8.73 -4.35 10.95
CA GLY A 96 8.93 -5.33 12.02
C GLY A 96 8.21 -4.99 13.31
N GLN A 97 8.67 -5.58 14.41
CA GLN A 97 8.02 -5.47 15.72
C GLN A 97 7.90 -4.01 16.20
N ASN A 98 6.83 -3.73 16.95
CA ASN A 98 6.53 -2.40 17.52
C ASN A 98 6.27 -1.30 16.49
N THR A 99 5.95 -1.66 15.24
CA THR A 99 5.56 -0.72 14.19
C THR A 99 4.03 -0.68 14.00
N PRO A 100 3.49 0.34 13.32
CA PRO A 100 2.08 0.35 12.89
C PRO A 100 1.76 -0.87 12.01
N TYR A 101 2.74 -1.30 11.20
CA TYR A 101 2.67 -2.51 10.38
C TYR A 101 2.43 -3.79 11.16
N GLU A 102 3.20 -4.02 12.23
CA GLU A 102 2.99 -5.18 13.11
C GLU A 102 1.62 -5.10 13.81
N THR A 103 1.24 -3.90 14.26
CA THR A 103 -0.07 -3.70 14.89
C THR A 103 -1.23 -4.08 13.94
N ALA A 104 -1.16 -3.65 12.68
CA ALA A 104 -2.12 -4.04 11.67
C ALA A 104 -2.06 -5.53 11.33
N PHE A 105 -0.87 -6.12 11.26
CA PHE A 105 -0.71 -7.56 11.04
C PHE A 105 -1.39 -8.40 12.12
N GLN A 106 -1.22 -8.03 13.39
CA GLN A 106 -1.89 -8.73 14.50
C GLN A 106 -3.42 -8.57 14.43
N LYS A 107 -3.93 -7.38 14.09
CA LYS A 107 -5.37 -7.18 13.84
C LYS A 107 -5.89 -8.05 12.70
N ARG A 108 -5.14 -8.17 11.58
CA ARG A 108 -5.53 -9.05 10.45
C ARG A 108 -5.60 -10.51 10.88
N LYS A 109 -4.61 -11.00 11.64
CA LYS A 109 -4.62 -12.38 12.14
C LYS A 109 -5.90 -12.73 12.90
N LEU A 110 -6.37 -11.81 13.74
CA LEU A 110 -7.62 -11.98 14.49
C LEU A 110 -8.87 -11.90 13.59
N ASN A 111 -8.86 -11.04 12.57
CA ASN A 111 -10.02 -10.87 11.68
C ASN A 111 -10.16 -11.95 10.62
N TYR A 112 -9.12 -12.75 10.35
CA TYR A 112 -9.13 -13.75 9.28
C TYR A 112 -9.09 -15.20 9.78
N THR A 113 -9.45 -15.46 11.05
CA THR A 113 -9.60 -16.84 11.54
C THR A 113 -10.75 -17.56 10.82
N PRO A 114 -10.72 -18.91 10.75
CA PRO A 114 -11.80 -19.69 10.13
C PRO A 114 -13.19 -19.34 10.70
N GLU A 115 -13.30 -19.22 12.03
CA GLU A 115 -14.57 -18.96 12.73
C GLU A 115 -15.15 -17.58 12.41
N VAL A 116 -14.28 -16.59 12.14
CA VAL A 116 -14.73 -15.26 11.68
C VAL A 116 -15.21 -15.33 10.24
N ARG A 117 -14.47 -16.04 9.37
CA ARG A 117 -14.82 -16.17 7.94
C ARG A 117 -16.11 -16.94 7.71
N GLU A 118 -16.42 -17.93 8.55
CA GLU A 118 -17.69 -18.67 8.52
C GLU A 118 -18.91 -17.75 8.77
N LYS A 119 -18.72 -16.68 9.55
CA LYS A 119 -19.77 -15.69 9.84
C LYS A 119 -19.90 -14.61 8.75
N GLY A 120 -19.02 -14.63 7.75
CA GLY A 120 -18.98 -13.67 6.65
C GLY A 120 -17.63 -12.98 6.50
N TRP A 121 -17.55 -12.05 5.54
CA TRP A 121 -16.33 -11.31 5.29
C TRP A 121 -16.13 -10.20 6.35
N PRO A 122 -14.97 -10.14 7.03
CA PRO A 122 -14.72 -9.13 8.06
C PRO A 122 -14.61 -7.73 7.44
N ALA A 123 -14.93 -6.71 8.23
CA ALA A 123 -14.72 -5.31 7.84
C ALA A 123 -13.22 -5.02 7.59
N PRO A 124 -12.88 -4.10 6.66
CA PRO A 124 -11.51 -3.72 6.40
C PRO A 124 -10.86 -3.12 7.66
N ILE A 125 -9.59 -3.43 7.87
CA ILE A 125 -8.86 -2.87 9.00
C ILE A 125 -8.31 -1.48 8.69
N ASN A 126 -8.29 -0.58 9.65
CA ASN A 126 -7.65 0.72 9.48
C ASN A 126 -6.12 0.56 9.55
N GLY A 127 -5.43 0.98 8.49
CA GLY A 127 -3.96 1.02 8.43
C GLY A 127 -3.27 -0.35 8.52
N PRO A 128 -1.98 -0.41 8.20
CA PRO A 128 -0.86 -0.15 9.11
C PRO A 128 -0.87 1.26 9.68
#